data_AF-A0A2E1LQF7-F1
#
_entry.id   AF-A0A2E1LQF7-F1
#
_cell.length_a   1.000
_cell.length_b   1.000
_cell.length_c   1.000
_cell.angle_alpha   90.00
_cell.angle_beta   90.00
_cell.angle_gamma   90.00
#
_symmetry.space_group_name_H-M   'P 1'
#
loop_
_entity.id
_entity.type
_entity.pdbx_description
1 polymer ?
#
loop_
_entity_poly.entity_id
_entity_poly.type
_entity_poly.pdbx_seq_one_letter_code
_entity_poly.pdbx_strand_id
1 'polypeptide(L)'
;MWHLWCQDWRAKPPQSLNQTEAELMARYPFLRTARPDQKPPEHTTNWRNWLLLGGHGAGKTRAGAEYIRFAVTTGACAHVALVGPTLGDVREVMIEGPSGLKSIEQVSDWRPYYNVSRRRLEWPFGAVASVFSAEDADSLRGPQFDVAWCDEIAAWPLGSLYRPDSRD
;
A
#
# COMPACT_ATOMS: atom_id res chain seq x y z
N MET A 1 -16.91 -7.15 -5.62
CA MET A 1 -16.02 -7.06 -4.44
C MET A 1 -14.55 -6.95 -4.85
N TRP A 2 -13.99 -7.88 -5.62
CA TRP A 2 -12.60 -7.76 -6.12
C TRP A 2 -12.44 -6.70 -7.22
N HIS A 3 -13.47 -6.46 -8.03
CA HIS A 3 -13.44 -5.42 -9.07
C HIS A 3 -13.11 -4.03 -8.50
N LEU A 4 -13.47 -3.74 -7.25
CA LEU A 4 -13.11 -2.49 -6.56
C LEU A 4 -11.60 -2.34 -6.38
N TRP A 5 -10.93 -3.46 -6.11
CA TRP A 5 -9.48 -3.54 -5.93
C TRP A 5 -8.72 -3.56 -7.25
N CYS A 6 -9.44 -3.72 -8.38
CA CYS A 6 -8.89 -3.81 -9.73
C CYS A 6 -9.27 -2.67 -10.69
N GLN A 7 -10.12 -1.70 -10.30
CA GLN A 7 -10.75 -0.73 -11.23
C GLN A 7 -9.96 0.56 -11.55
N ASP A 8 -8.67 0.54 -11.19
CA ASP A 8 -7.55 1.00 -12.01
C ASP A 8 -7.12 2.49 -12.10
N TRP A 9 -5.81 2.66 -12.29
CA TRP A 9 -5.24 3.72 -13.14
C TRP A 9 -4.05 3.29 -14.04
N ARG A 10 -3.46 2.08 -13.89
CA ARG A 10 -2.44 1.50 -14.81
C ARG A 10 -2.34 -0.05 -14.83
N ALA A 11 -2.92 -0.74 -13.87
CA ALA A 11 -3.05 -2.18 -13.83
C ALA A 11 -4.08 -2.65 -14.85
N LYS A 12 -3.61 -3.17 -16.00
CA LYS A 12 -4.43 -4.11 -16.78
C LYS A 12 -5.07 -5.09 -15.79
N PRO A 13 -6.40 -5.35 -15.85
CA PRO A 13 -6.97 -6.43 -15.06
C PRO A 13 -6.06 -7.63 -15.28
N PRO A 14 -5.55 -8.29 -14.22
CA PRO A 14 -4.42 -9.18 -14.39
C PRO A 14 -4.77 -10.14 -15.52
N GLN A 15 -3.94 -10.13 -16.58
CA GLN A 15 -4.25 -10.82 -17.83
C GLN A 15 -4.41 -12.34 -17.62
N SER A 16 -4.17 -12.81 -16.39
CA SER A 16 -4.15 -14.20 -15.95
C SER A 16 -4.91 -14.44 -14.62
N LEU A 17 -5.95 -13.67 -14.26
CA LEU A 17 -6.92 -14.20 -13.28
C LEU A 17 -7.79 -15.27 -13.95
N ASN A 18 -7.17 -16.39 -14.38
CA ASN A 18 -7.85 -17.68 -14.52
C ASN A 18 -8.19 -18.25 -13.12
N GLN A 19 -8.48 -17.37 -12.16
CA GLN A 19 -8.83 -17.70 -10.79
C GLN A 19 -10.31 -17.37 -10.63
N THR A 20 -11.05 -18.35 -10.14
CA THR A 20 -12.44 -18.19 -9.74
C THR A 20 -12.54 -17.18 -8.59
N GLU A 21 -13.72 -16.58 -8.43
CA GLU A 21 -13.98 -15.70 -7.29
C GLU A 21 -13.75 -16.42 -5.95
N ALA A 22 -14.07 -17.71 -5.88
CA ALA A 22 -13.82 -18.53 -4.68
C ALA A 22 -12.32 -18.64 -4.36
N GLU A 23 -11.47 -18.85 -5.36
CA GLU A 23 -10.01 -18.91 -5.17
C GLU A 23 -9.43 -17.57 -4.74
N LEU A 24 -9.91 -16.47 -5.32
CA LEU A 24 -9.52 -15.13 -4.90
C LEU A 24 -9.94 -14.85 -3.45
N MET A 25 -11.17 -15.19 -3.07
CA MET A 25 -11.66 -14.99 -1.70
C MET A 25 -10.93 -15.87 -0.69
N ALA A 26 -10.52 -17.08 -1.08
CA ALA A 26 -9.67 -17.93 -0.26
C ALA A 26 -8.25 -17.34 -0.11
N ARG A 27 -7.70 -16.74 -1.17
CA ARG A 27 -6.37 -16.13 -1.19
C ARG A 27 -6.31 -14.78 -0.45
N TYR A 28 -7.41 -14.04 -0.46
CA TYR A 28 -7.56 -12.69 0.10
C TYR A 28 -8.82 -12.60 0.98
N PRO A 29 -8.86 -13.32 2.13
CA PRO A 29 -10.04 -13.37 2.99
C PRO A 29 -10.46 -11.99 3.53
N PHE A 30 -9.52 -11.03 3.64
CA PHE A 30 -9.83 -9.65 4.02
C PHE A 30 -10.83 -8.99 3.08
N LEU A 31 -10.87 -9.35 1.79
CA LEU A 31 -11.84 -8.78 0.84
C LEU A 31 -13.29 -9.02 1.30
N ARG A 32 -13.55 -10.16 1.97
CA ARG A 32 -14.87 -10.52 2.50
C ARG A 32 -15.26 -9.74 3.76
N THR A 33 -14.28 -9.43 4.61
CA THR A 33 -14.51 -8.82 5.93
C THR A 33 -14.25 -7.32 5.93
N ALA A 34 -13.64 -6.77 4.88
CA ALA A 34 -13.38 -5.35 4.72
C ALA A 34 -14.68 -4.56 4.76
N ARG A 35 -14.71 -3.55 5.63
CA ARG A 35 -15.77 -2.55 5.68
C ARG A 35 -15.74 -1.65 4.43
N PRO A 36 -16.84 -0.95 4.12
CA PRO A 36 -16.88 -0.05 2.97
C PRO A 36 -15.75 1.01 2.95
N ASP A 37 -15.41 1.56 4.12
CA ASP A 37 -14.33 2.55 4.30
C ASP A 37 -12.91 1.97 4.17
N GLN A 38 -12.77 0.64 4.17
CA GLN A 38 -11.53 -0.10 3.97
C GLN A 38 -11.38 -0.63 2.55
N LYS A 39 -12.27 -0.23 1.64
CA LYS A 39 -12.21 -0.57 0.22
C LYS A 39 -11.85 0.68 -0.59
N PRO A 40 -11.13 0.51 -1.70
CA PRO A 40 -10.93 1.58 -2.66
C PRO A 40 -12.28 2.10 -3.20
N PRO A 41 -12.36 3.39 -3.61
CA PRO A 41 -13.61 4.00 -4.08
C PRO A 41 -14.25 3.25 -5.25
N GLU A 42 -15.54 2.93 -5.12
CA GLU A 42 -16.28 2.13 -6.12
C GLU A 42 -16.77 2.95 -7.32
N HIS A 43 -16.97 4.26 -7.15
CA HIS A 43 -17.77 5.08 -8.07
C HIS A 43 -16.96 5.92 -9.06
N THR A 44 -15.63 5.81 -9.04
CA THR A 44 -14.75 6.56 -9.95
C THR A 44 -13.63 5.65 -10.45
N THR A 45 -13.68 5.24 -11.71
CA THR A 45 -12.64 4.40 -12.35
C THR A 45 -11.31 5.14 -12.61
N ASN A 46 -11.08 6.29 -11.96
CA ASN A 46 -9.95 7.19 -12.22
C ASN A 46 -9.50 7.96 -10.96
N TRP A 47 -9.72 7.43 -9.76
CA TRP A 47 -9.17 8.07 -8.56
C TRP A 47 -7.64 7.93 -8.57
N ARG A 48 -6.95 9.01 -8.20
CA ARG A 48 -5.47 9.01 -8.08
C ARG A 48 -5.00 8.75 -6.66
N ASN A 49 -5.81 9.11 -5.68
CA ASN A 49 -5.51 8.99 -4.27
C ASN A 49 -6.68 8.33 -3.55
N TRP A 50 -6.39 7.35 -2.71
CA TRP A 50 -7.33 6.77 -1.77
C TRP A 50 -6.87 7.11 -0.35
N LEU A 51 -7.63 7.99 0.31
CA LEU A 51 -7.33 8.47 1.64
C LEU A 51 -8.22 7.76 2.66
N LEU A 52 -7.62 6.96 3.55
CA LEU A 52 -8.31 6.36 4.69
C LEU A 52 -8.17 7.28 5.91
N LEU A 53 -9.28 7.87 6.36
CA LEU A 53 -9.34 8.67 7.58
C LEU A 53 -10.07 7.89 8.67
N GLY A 54 -9.52 7.91 9.89
CA GLY A 54 -10.14 7.23 11.03
C GLY A 54 -9.22 7.19 12.24
N GLY A 55 -9.80 6.91 13.41
CA GLY A 55 -9.07 6.81 14.66
C GLY A 55 -8.20 5.55 14.79
N HIS A 56 -7.67 5.34 15.99
CA HIS A 56 -6.99 4.11 16.36
C HIS A 56 -7.91 2.90 16.19
N GLY A 57 -7.40 1.78 15.69
CA GLY A 57 -8.21 0.56 15.46
C GLY A 57 -9.17 0.62 14.27
N ALA A 58 -9.21 1.71 13.49
CA ALA A 58 -10.00 1.79 12.25
C ALA A 58 -9.52 0.83 11.15
N GLY A 59 -8.37 0.17 11.34
CA GLY A 59 -7.85 -0.82 10.39
C GLY A 59 -7.30 -0.23 9.10
N LYS A 60 -6.85 1.04 9.13
CA LYS A 60 -6.25 1.75 7.99
C LYS A 60 -5.00 1.04 7.48
N THR A 61 -4.09 0.72 8.40
CA THR A 61 -2.84 0.01 8.10
C THR A 61 -3.11 -1.36 7.46
N ARG A 62 -4.09 -2.11 7.97
CA ARG A 62 -4.45 -3.41 7.37
C ARG A 62 -5.03 -3.26 5.97
N ALA A 63 -5.89 -2.27 5.75
CA ALA A 63 -6.47 -2.01 4.43
C ALA A 63 -5.38 -1.64 3.40
N GLY A 64 -4.45 -0.74 3.76
CA GLY A 64 -3.33 -0.37 2.91
C GLY A 64 -2.40 -1.56 2.59
N ALA A 65 -2.06 -2.36 3.60
CA ALA A 65 -1.22 -3.55 3.42
C ALA A 65 -1.88 -4.58 2.50
N GLU A 66 -3.17 -4.87 2.69
CA GLU A 66 -3.90 -5.80 1.82
C GLU A 66 -3.98 -5.27 0.40
N TYR A 67 -4.06 -3.95 0.21
CA TYR A 67 -4.14 -3.36 -1.12
C TYR A 67 -2.83 -3.54 -1.87
N ILE A 68 -1.73 -3.19 -1.22
CA ILE A 68 -0.39 -3.42 -1.78
C ILE A 68 -0.15 -4.90 -2.03
N ARG A 69 -0.50 -5.77 -1.07
CA ARG A 69 -0.37 -7.21 -1.23
C ARG A 69 -1.13 -7.68 -2.46
N PHE A 70 -2.43 -7.40 -2.55
CA PHE A 70 -3.27 -7.79 -3.68
C PHE A 70 -2.72 -7.26 -5.02
N ALA A 71 -2.35 -5.98 -5.08
CA ALA A 71 -1.82 -5.37 -6.29
C ALA A 71 -0.52 -6.03 -6.76
N VAL A 72 0.40 -6.30 -5.82
CA VAL A 72 1.69 -6.93 -6.12
C VAL A 72 1.52 -8.39 -6.52
N THR A 73 0.74 -9.17 -5.77
CA THR A 73 0.60 -10.62 -6.00
C THR A 73 -0.26 -10.97 -7.20
N THR A 74 -1.07 -10.02 -7.68
CA THR A 74 -1.80 -10.16 -8.94
C THR A 74 -1.04 -9.57 -10.14
N GLY A 75 0.13 -8.94 -9.93
CA GLY A 75 0.91 -8.32 -11.00
C GLY A 75 0.34 -7.00 -11.51
N ALA A 76 -0.61 -6.39 -10.77
CA ALA A 76 -1.14 -5.06 -11.04
C ALA A 76 -0.09 -3.96 -10.80
N CYS A 77 0.84 -4.19 -9.88
CA CYS A 77 1.98 -3.31 -9.62
C CYS A 77 3.25 -4.14 -9.37
N ALA A 78 4.41 -3.61 -9.76
CA ALA A 78 5.70 -4.23 -9.49
C ALA A 78 6.62 -3.33 -8.66
N HIS A 79 6.41 -2.00 -8.71
CA HIS A 79 7.23 -1.02 -8.01
C HIS A 79 6.38 -0.20 -7.05
N VAL A 80 6.56 -0.40 -5.74
CA VAL A 80 5.80 0.26 -4.68
C VAL A 80 6.71 1.24 -3.92
N ALA A 81 6.18 2.40 -3.55
CA ALA A 81 6.78 3.26 -2.54
C ALA A 81 6.05 3.07 -1.20
N LEU A 82 6.76 2.66 -0.15
CA LEU A 82 6.27 2.68 1.22
C LEU A 82 6.80 3.95 1.88
N VAL A 83 5.90 4.85 2.25
CA VAL A 83 6.25 6.15 2.83
C VAL A 83 5.62 6.26 4.20
N GLY A 84 6.44 6.48 5.22
CA GLY A 84 5.99 6.73 6.59
C GLY A 84 6.69 7.97 7.15
N PRO A 85 6.38 8.37 8.39
CA PRO A 85 7.04 9.50 9.03
C PRO A 85 8.56 9.29 9.05
N THR A 86 9.03 8.20 9.64
CA THR A 86 10.44 7.79 9.62
C THR A 86 10.65 6.46 8.87
N LEU A 87 11.89 6.15 8.50
CA LEU A 87 12.24 4.82 7.96
C LEU A 87 11.96 3.69 8.97
N GLY A 88 12.06 4.01 10.27
CA GLY A 88 11.73 3.10 11.37
C GLY A 88 10.25 2.75 11.38
N ASP A 89 9.37 3.75 11.27
CA ASP A 89 7.92 3.56 11.25
C ASP A 89 7.49 2.67 10.07
N VAL A 90 8.05 2.89 8.87
CA VAL A 90 7.75 2.03 7.72
C VAL A 90 8.11 0.58 8.03
N ARG A 91 9.29 0.35 8.61
CA ARG A 91 9.73 -0.99 8.96
C ARG A 91 8.82 -1.63 10.02
N GLU A 92 8.59 -0.93 11.13
CA GLU A 92 7.90 -1.49 12.29
C GLU A 92 6.40 -1.63 12.09
N VAL A 93 5.78 -0.75 11.30
CA VAL A 93 4.32 -0.73 11.08
C VAL A 93 3.95 -1.39 9.76
N MET A 94 4.52 -0.93 8.65
CA MET A 94 4.09 -1.32 7.30
C MET A 94 4.70 -2.64 6.82
N ILE A 95 5.90 -3.00 7.31
CA ILE A 95 6.62 -4.19 6.86
C ILE A 95 6.51 -5.33 7.88
N GLU A 96 6.98 -5.12 9.11
CA GLU A 96 7.12 -6.16 10.14
C GLU A 96 5.97 -6.18 11.16
N GLY A 97 5.16 -5.12 11.20
CA GLY A 97 4.08 -4.97 12.17
C GLY A 97 2.99 -6.04 12.02
N PRO A 98 2.06 -6.13 12.99
CA PRO A 98 0.98 -7.14 12.96
C PRO A 98 0.08 -7.06 11.72
N SER A 99 -0.08 -5.85 11.16
CA SER A 99 -0.79 -5.62 9.90
C SER A 99 0.16 -5.41 8.71
N GLY A 100 1.47 -5.53 8.90
CA GLY A 100 2.48 -5.28 7.89
C GLY A 100 2.58 -6.38 6.84
N LEU A 101 3.16 -6.04 5.69
CA LEU A 101 3.18 -6.89 4.48
C LEU A 101 3.76 -8.30 4.71
N LYS A 102 4.79 -8.44 5.55
CA LYS A 102 5.35 -9.76 5.88
C LYS A 102 4.39 -10.60 6.72
N SER A 103 3.69 -9.96 7.65
CA SER A 103 2.78 -10.64 8.59
C SER A 103 1.49 -11.10 7.93
N ILE A 104 1.00 -10.34 6.94
CA ILE A 104 -0.28 -10.64 6.28
C ILE A 104 -0.16 -11.63 5.11
N GLU A 105 1.04 -11.87 4.59
CA GLU A 105 1.23 -12.87 3.54
C GLU A 105 1.08 -14.29 4.09
N GLN A 106 0.14 -15.02 3.48
CA GLN A 106 -0.32 -16.34 3.90
C GLN A 106 0.43 -17.49 3.21
N VAL A 107 0.96 -17.26 2.00
CA VAL A 107 1.80 -18.26 1.31
C VAL A 107 3.24 -17.96 1.66
N SER A 108 3.85 -18.87 2.41
CA SER A 108 5.22 -18.75 2.90
C SER A 108 6.21 -18.41 1.78
N ASP A 109 6.08 -19.08 0.63
CA ASP A 109 6.96 -18.89 -0.53
C ASP A 109 6.76 -17.55 -1.25
N TRP A 110 5.72 -16.78 -0.91
CA TRP A 110 5.47 -15.45 -1.47
C TRP A 110 5.78 -14.35 -0.46
N ARG A 111 6.14 -14.71 0.77
CA ARG A 111 6.47 -13.75 1.83
C ARG A 111 7.71 -12.97 1.41
N PRO A 112 7.62 -11.63 1.34
CA PRO A 112 8.74 -10.85 0.86
C PRO A 112 9.88 -10.77 1.89
N TYR A 113 11.09 -10.59 1.38
CA TYR A 113 12.30 -10.38 2.18
C TYR A 113 12.61 -8.89 2.30
N TYR A 114 12.91 -8.41 3.52
CA TYR A 114 13.31 -7.03 3.73
C TYR A 114 14.84 -6.89 3.70
N ASN A 115 15.35 -6.24 2.66
CA ASN A 115 16.75 -5.86 2.53
C ASN A 115 16.98 -4.48 3.18
N VAL A 116 17.56 -4.50 4.38
CA VAL A 116 17.81 -3.30 5.20
C VAL A 116 18.75 -2.33 4.48
N SER A 117 19.86 -2.81 3.93
CA SER A 117 20.88 -1.97 3.30
C SER A 117 20.37 -1.24 2.06
N ARG A 118 19.52 -1.91 1.27
CA ARG A 118 18.89 -1.33 0.07
C ARG A 118 17.59 -0.60 0.35
N ARG A 119 17.08 -0.67 1.59
CA ARG A 119 15.78 -0.12 2.01
C ARG A 119 14.65 -0.62 1.10
N ARG A 120 14.59 -1.93 0.87
CA ARG A 120 13.65 -2.56 -0.06
C ARG A 120 13.03 -3.81 0.52
N LEU A 121 11.72 -3.96 0.32
CA LEU A 121 10.98 -5.20 0.51
C LEU A 121 10.85 -5.89 -0.85
N GLU A 122 11.38 -7.10 -0.98
CA GLU A 122 11.56 -7.79 -2.27
C GLU A 122 10.73 -9.08 -2.27
N TRP A 123 9.84 -9.22 -3.25
CA TRP A 123 9.06 -10.46 -3.46
C TRP A 123 9.83 -11.43 -4.36
N PRO A 124 9.63 -12.75 -4.18
CA PRO A 124 10.37 -13.77 -4.95
C PRO A 124 10.03 -13.78 -6.44
N PHE A 125 8.90 -13.19 -6.83
CA PHE A 125 8.47 -13.01 -8.22
C PHE A 125 8.85 -11.64 -8.81
N GLY A 126 9.74 -10.90 -8.15
CA GLY A 126 10.41 -9.72 -8.73
C GLY A 126 9.79 -8.36 -8.41
N ALA A 127 8.62 -8.31 -7.77
CA ALA A 127 8.07 -7.06 -7.28
C ALA A 127 8.91 -6.49 -6.11
N VAL A 128 8.98 -5.17 -5.99
CA VAL A 128 9.79 -4.46 -5.01
C VAL A 128 9.02 -3.29 -4.42
N ALA A 129 9.05 -3.16 -3.10
CA ALA A 129 8.63 -1.96 -2.40
C ALA A 129 9.85 -1.24 -1.81
N SER A 130 10.12 -0.03 -2.29
CA SER A 130 11.19 0.82 -1.76
C SER A 130 10.67 1.64 -0.57
N VAL A 131 11.51 1.81 0.45
CA VAL A 131 11.15 2.48 1.70
C VAL A 131 11.66 3.92 1.71
N PHE A 132 10.76 4.85 1.99
CA PHE A 132 11.01 6.28 2.06
C PHE A 132 10.51 6.86 3.39
N SER A 133 11.10 7.98 3.80
CA SER A 133 10.66 8.74 4.96
C SER A 133 10.19 10.12 4.51
N ALA A 134 9.12 10.61 5.14
CA ALA A 134 8.62 11.96 4.92
C ALA A 134 9.58 13.05 5.41
N GLU A 135 10.55 12.71 6.27
CA GLU A 135 11.61 13.62 6.72
C GLU A 135 12.62 13.94 5.60
N ASP A 136 12.74 13.06 4.60
CA ASP A 136 13.59 13.23 3.43
C ASP A 136 12.73 13.18 2.15
N ALA A 137 11.91 14.21 1.93
CA ALA A 137 10.99 14.28 0.80
C ALA A 137 11.72 14.26 -0.57
N ASP A 138 12.97 14.75 -0.63
CA ASP A 138 13.75 14.75 -1.88
C ASP A 138 14.16 13.34 -2.32
N SER A 139 14.24 12.38 -1.38
CA SER A 139 14.48 10.96 -1.72
C SER A 139 13.42 10.34 -2.62
N LEU A 140 12.20 10.91 -2.67
CA LEU A 140 11.13 10.48 -3.57
C LEU A 140 11.33 10.98 -5.01
N ARG A 141 12.26 11.90 -5.27
CA ARG A 141 12.56 12.39 -6.63
C ARG A 141 13.48 11.42 -7.36
N GLY A 142 13.07 10.97 -8.54
CA GLY A 142 13.87 10.10 -9.42
C GLY A 142 13.40 8.64 -9.47
N PRO A 143 13.07 7.97 -8.34
CA PRO A 143 12.45 6.66 -8.38
C PRO A 143 11.11 6.66 -9.11
N GLN A 144 10.90 5.67 -9.97
CA GLN A 144 9.62 5.40 -10.61
C GLN A 144 8.90 4.30 -9.83
N PHE A 145 7.68 4.58 -9.40
CA PHE A 145 6.79 3.63 -8.74
C PHE A 145 5.41 3.64 -9.39
N ASP A 146 4.75 2.50 -9.36
CA ASP A 146 3.38 2.31 -9.85
C ASP A 146 2.37 2.81 -8.81
N VAL A 147 2.70 2.67 -7.52
CA VAL A 147 1.84 3.04 -6.40
C VAL A 147 2.67 3.46 -5.18
N ALA A 148 2.13 4.40 -4.41
CA ALA A 148 2.67 4.78 -3.11
C ALA A 148 1.63 4.48 -2.01
N TRP A 149 2.06 3.79 -0.96
CA TRP A 149 1.32 3.69 0.29
C TRP A 149 1.97 4.64 1.30
N CYS A 150 1.23 5.70 1.65
CA CYS A 150 1.66 6.73 2.57
C CYS A 150 0.93 6.57 3.91
N ASP A 151 1.64 6.14 4.95
CA ASP A 151 1.10 5.96 6.29
C ASP A 151 1.34 7.19 7.17
N GLU A 152 0.41 7.43 8.10
CA GLU A 152 0.46 8.51 9.09
C GLU A 152 0.83 9.90 8.50
N ILE A 153 0.21 10.27 7.38
CA ILE A 153 0.46 11.54 6.66
C ILE A 153 0.28 12.76 7.58
N ALA A 154 -0.60 12.67 8.58
CA ALA A 154 -0.84 13.75 9.55
C ALA A 154 0.39 14.09 10.40
N ALA A 155 1.35 13.17 10.53
CA ALA A 155 2.59 13.39 11.28
C ALA A 155 3.75 13.93 10.40
N TRP A 156 3.53 14.15 9.10
CA TRP A 156 4.62 14.54 8.19
C TRP A 156 5.02 16.02 8.37
N PRO A 157 6.32 16.37 8.31
CA PRO A 157 6.80 17.73 8.63
C PRO A 157 6.14 18.86 7.83
N LEU A 158 5.87 18.62 6.54
CA LEU A 158 5.26 19.59 5.62
C LEU A 158 3.74 19.78 5.80
N GLY A 159 3.08 18.94 6.60
CA GLY A 159 1.64 19.09 6.90
C GLY A 159 1.29 20.37 7.68
N SER A 160 2.31 21.03 8.25
CA SER A 160 2.17 22.24 9.08
C SER A 160 2.36 23.57 8.33
N LEU A 161 2.84 23.53 7.07
CA LEU A 161 3.29 24.73 6.34
C LEU A 161 2.20 25.43 5.51
N TYR A 162 0.99 24.87 5.38
CA TYR A 162 -0.15 25.60 4.82
C TYR A 162 -0.96 26.24 5.96
N ARG A 163 -0.55 27.45 6.37
CA ARG A 163 -1.44 28.40 7.05
C ARG A 163 -2.00 29.34 5.97
N PRO A 164 -3.33 29.40 5.75
CA PRO A 164 -3.93 30.31 4.77
C PRO A 164 -3.66 31.80 5.03
N ASP A 165 -3.10 32.15 6.20
CA ASP A 165 -3.11 33.51 6.75
C ASP A 165 -1.74 34.22 6.79
N SER A 166 -0.68 33.67 6.18
CA SER A 166 0.57 34.44 6.01
C SER A 166 0.56 35.16 4.66
N ARG A 167 -0.25 36.21 4.58
CA ARG A 167 -0.05 37.29 3.60
C ARG A 167 0.77 38.37 4.29
N ASP A 168 2.01 38.55 3.82
CA ASP A 168 2.69 39.84 3.89
C ASP A 168 2.07 40.81 2.86
#